data_AF-A0A3M1DF07-F1
#
_entry.id   AF-A0A3M1DF07-F1
#
_cell.length_a   1.000
_cell.length_b   1.000
_cell.length_c   1.000
_cell.angle_alpha   90.00
_cell.angle_beta   90.00
_cell.angle_gamma   90.00
#
_symmetry.space_group_name_H-M   'P 1'
#
loop_
_entity.id
_entity.type
_entity.pdbx_description
1 polymer ?
#
loop_
_entity_poly.entity_id
_entity_poly.type
_entity_poly.pdbx_seq_one_letter_code
_entity_poly.pdbx_strand_id
1 'polypeptide(L)'
;MPLPDRWLWLGLSVLFATVAANLAWLFHRWPGGRAWTERLESAGVLSPLLHLVRFLYCVGLPLAALTWGRDAILERAFGLWPLPLLFGVTPTVEETLAAWTQWARGVGWVVFLGGTTWGLLALSGWMDRGSGWTGIRLGPWALLREALFHETHWMFYRNGPVVALGPYWGTWAGLGIALLEAALNPWWRRALGEPGQRPLTLIRVAMAPLSSFLYLQASNLWLAVFLHWGVTWGAMAWTNWLARCPAHQICSK
;
A
#
# COMPACT_ATOMS: atom_id res chain seq x y z
N MET A 1 25.19 -16.14 -17.35
CA MET A 1 24.03 -16.76 -16.67
C MET A 1 22.81 -15.87 -16.95
N PRO A 2 21.67 -16.42 -17.38
CA PRO A 2 20.45 -15.63 -17.58
C PRO A 2 20.06 -14.94 -16.27
N LEU A 3 19.61 -13.68 -16.34
CA LEU A 3 19.02 -12.99 -15.20
C LEU A 3 17.85 -13.84 -14.68
N PRO A 4 17.81 -14.19 -13.39
CA PRO A 4 16.67 -14.92 -12.84
C PRO A 4 15.37 -14.16 -13.12
N ASP A 5 14.35 -14.83 -13.65
CA ASP A 5 13.08 -14.25 -14.12
C ASP A 5 12.47 -13.24 -13.12
N ARG A 6 12.62 -13.48 -11.81
CA ARG A 6 12.19 -12.57 -10.73
C ARG A 6 12.68 -11.12 -10.89
N TRP A 7 13.92 -10.93 -11.32
CA TRP A 7 14.53 -9.61 -11.47
C TRP A 7 14.07 -8.91 -12.75
N LEU A 8 13.76 -9.68 -13.78
CA LEU A 8 13.15 -9.16 -15.00
C LEU A 8 11.75 -8.62 -14.70
N TRP A 9 10.90 -9.40 -14.03
CA TRP A 9 9.55 -8.97 -13.64
C TRP A 9 9.57 -7.75 -12.72
N LEU A 10 10.43 -7.74 -11.70
CA LEU A 10 10.57 -6.63 -10.79
C LEU A 10 11.10 -5.37 -11.50
N GLY A 11 12.16 -5.52 -12.30
CA GLY A 11 12.77 -4.42 -13.06
C GLY A 11 11.81 -3.82 -14.07
N LEU A 12 11.07 -4.65 -14.81
CA LEU A 12 10.03 -4.19 -15.75
C LEU A 12 8.90 -3.48 -15.02
N SER A 13 8.48 -3.95 -13.85
CA SER A 13 7.46 -3.29 -13.05
C SER A 13 7.89 -1.87 -12.63
N VAL A 14 9.06 -1.74 -12.02
CA VAL A 14 9.61 -0.45 -11.57
C VAL A 14 9.82 0.50 -12.74
N LEU A 15 10.38 0.00 -13.85
CA LEU A 15 10.58 0.78 -15.06
C LEU A 15 9.23 1.27 -15.62
N PHE A 16 8.25 0.38 -15.73
CA PHE A 16 6.92 0.72 -16.23
C PHE A 16 6.25 1.78 -15.36
N ALA A 17 6.21 1.63 -14.04
CA ALA A 17 5.64 2.64 -13.14
C ALA A 17 6.36 3.98 -13.25
N THR A 18 7.69 3.97 -13.28
CA THR A 18 8.49 5.19 -13.37
C THR A 18 8.24 5.92 -14.68
N VAL A 19 8.29 5.21 -15.81
CA VAL A 19 8.04 5.78 -17.15
C VAL A 19 6.60 6.26 -17.27
N ALA A 20 5.62 5.45 -16.88
CA ALA A 20 4.21 5.81 -16.95
C ALA A 20 3.89 7.04 -16.10
N ALA A 21 4.40 7.12 -14.87
CA ALA A 21 4.19 8.27 -13.99
C ALA A 21 4.80 9.56 -14.56
N ASN A 22 6.00 9.48 -15.13
CA ASN A 22 6.67 10.64 -15.74
C ASN A 22 6.01 11.07 -17.06
N LEU A 23 5.60 10.13 -17.91
CA LEU A 23 4.85 10.45 -19.14
C LEU A 23 3.49 11.06 -18.82
N ALA A 24 2.74 10.48 -17.87
CA ALA A 24 1.46 11.04 -17.43
C ALA A 24 1.61 12.45 -16.86
N TRP A 25 2.67 12.69 -16.08
CA TRP A 25 2.99 14.02 -15.56
C TRP A 25 3.33 15.02 -16.66
N LEU A 26 4.17 14.62 -17.63
CA LEU A 26 4.52 15.47 -18.77
C LEU A 26 3.29 15.81 -19.60
N PHE A 27 2.46 14.81 -19.89
CA PHE A 27 1.19 14.97 -20.60
C PHE A 27 0.27 15.95 -19.87
N HIS A 28 0.15 15.83 -18.55
CA HIS A 28 -0.65 16.75 -17.73
C HIS A 28 -0.09 18.17 -17.67
N ARG A 29 1.21 18.40 -17.92
CA ARG A 29 1.76 19.77 -17.99
C ARG A 29 1.47 20.45 -19.32
N TRP A 30 1.35 19.69 -20.41
CA TRP A 30 1.10 20.23 -21.74
C TRP A 30 -0.35 20.74 -21.87
N PRO A 31 -0.59 21.99 -22.35
CA PRO A 31 -1.95 22.52 -22.57
C PRO A 31 -2.90 21.57 -23.33
N GLY A 32 -2.41 20.94 -24.41
CA GLY A 32 -3.20 19.98 -25.18
C GLY A 32 -3.56 18.74 -24.36
N GLY A 33 -2.62 18.23 -23.56
CA GLY A 33 -2.87 17.08 -22.68
C GLY A 33 -3.88 17.38 -21.59
N ARG A 34 -3.87 18.58 -21.01
CA ARG A 34 -4.90 19.02 -20.03
C ARG A 34 -6.29 19.05 -20.62
N ALA A 35 -6.46 19.68 -21.77
CA ALA A 35 -7.75 19.73 -22.46
C ALA A 35 -8.27 18.32 -22.81
N TRP A 36 -7.36 17.41 -23.19
CA TRP A 36 -7.70 16.00 -23.42
C TRP A 36 -8.12 15.28 -22.13
N THR A 37 -7.39 15.46 -21.02
CA THR A 37 -7.76 14.84 -19.73
C THR A 37 -9.10 15.35 -19.24
N GLU A 38 -9.36 16.66 -19.32
CA GLU A 38 -10.63 17.27 -18.93
C GLU A 38 -11.79 16.73 -19.76
N ARG A 39 -11.59 16.54 -21.08
CA ARG A 39 -12.59 15.95 -21.97
C ARG A 39 -12.91 14.50 -21.64
N LEU A 40 -11.89 13.69 -21.34
CA LEU A 40 -12.07 12.29 -20.95
C LEU A 40 -12.70 12.15 -19.56
N GLU A 41 -12.38 13.08 -18.66
CA GLU A 41 -12.98 13.17 -17.33
C GLU A 41 -14.45 13.59 -17.43
N SER A 42 -14.79 14.60 -18.24
CA SER A 42 -16.18 15.01 -18.48
C SER A 42 -17.02 13.92 -19.17
N ALA A 43 -16.38 13.06 -19.96
CA ALA A 43 -17.03 11.90 -20.58
C ALA A 43 -17.22 10.72 -19.60
N GLY A 44 -16.67 10.80 -18.37
CA GLY A 44 -16.76 9.74 -17.38
C GLY A 44 -15.91 8.49 -17.67
N VAL A 45 -15.07 8.53 -18.71
CA VAL A 45 -14.29 7.36 -19.18
C VAL A 45 -12.95 7.25 -18.44
N LEU A 46 -12.34 8.39 -18.07
CA LEU A 46 -10.99 8.42 -17.52
C LEU A 46 -10.87 7.66 -16.20
N SER A 47 -11.83 7.85 -15.28
CA SER A 47 -11.76 7.26 -13.93
C SER A 47 -11.84 5.72 -13.94
N PRO A 48 -12.82 5.08 -14.60
CA PRO A 48 -12.85 3.62 -14.72
C PRO A 48 -11.59 3.05 -15.40
N LEU A 49 -11.10 3.71 -16.46
CA LEU A 49 -9.91 3.28 -17.16
C LEU A 49 -8.66 3.32 -16.26
N LEU A 50 -8.48 4.41 -15.51
CA LEU A 50 -7.38 4.51 -14.55
C LEU A 50 -7.49 3.45 -13.46
N HIS A 51 -8.70 3.17 -12.96
CA HIS A 51 -8.89 2.10 -11.98
C HIS A 51 -8.56 0.71 -12.54
N LEU A 52 -8.93 0.43 -13.79
CA LEU A 52 -8.58 -0.81 -14.47
C LEU A 52 -7.06 -0.92 -14.65
N VAL A 53 -6.39 0.12 -15.15
CA VAL A 53 -4.93 0.12 -15.33
C VAL A 53 -4.23 -0.08 -13.99
N ARG A 54 -4.67 0.61 -12.93
CA ARG A 54 -4.12 0.44 -11.58
C ARG A 54 -4.35 -0.97 -11.03
N PHE A 55 -5.53 -1.54 -11.25
CA PHE A 55 -5.81 -2.91 -10.85
C PHE A 55 -4.90 -3.91 -11.58
N LEU A 56 -4.77 -3.78 -12.90
CA LEU A 56 -3.90 -4.62 -13.71
C LEU A 56 -2.43 -4.48 -13.27
N TYR A 57 -1.98 -3.28 -12.93
CA TYR A 57 -0.62 -3.05 -12.47
C TYR A 57 -0.37 -3.58 -11.04
N CYS A 58 -1.22 -3.22 -10.07
CA CYS A 58 -0.96 -3.55 -8.66
C CYS A 58 -1.35 -4.99 -8.29
N VAL A 59 -2.28 -5.61 -9.01
CA VAL A 59 -2.78 -6.96 -8.71
C VAL A 59 -2.55 -7.91 -9.88
N GLY A 60 -2.88 -7.47 -11.09
CA GLY A 60 -2.71 -8.28 -12.30
C GLY A 60 -1.26 -8.67 -12.57
N LEU A 61 -0.31 -7.75 -12.41
CA LEU A 61 1.12 -8.01 -12.65
C LEU A 61 1.71 -8.98 -11.61
N PRO A 62 1.51 -8.81 -10.28
CA PRO A 62 1.92 -9.82 -9.31
C PRO A 62 1.28 -11.19 -9.57
N LEU A 63 0.01 -11.25 -9.96
CA LEU A 63 -0.67 -12.50 -10.29
C LEU A 63 -0.10 -13.15 -11.54
N ALA A 64 0.18 -12.36 -12.60
CA ALA A 64 0.81 -12.83 -13.83
C ALA A 64 2.22 -13.35 -13.58
N ALA A 65 3.01 -12.67 -12.75
CA ALA A 65 4.32 -13.15 -12.34
C ALA A 65 4.21 -14.44 -11.52
N LEU A 66 3.16 -14.61 -10.71
CA LEU A 66 2.94 -15.82 -9.92
C LEU A 66 2.58 -17.01 -10.81
N THR A 67 1.71 -16.81 -11.81
CA THR A 67 1.21 -17.90 -12.67
C THR A 67 2.13 -18.22 -13.85
N TRP A 68 2.80 -17.22 -14.42
CA TRP A 68 3.66 -17.40 -15.61
C TRP A 68 5.15 -17.29 -15.33
N GLY A 69 5.55 -16.64 -14.24
CA GLY A 69 6.95 -16.37 -13.93
C GLY A 69 7.75 -17.57 -13.42
N ARG A 70 7.17 -18.78 -13.38
CA ARG A 70 7.76 -20.03 -12.87
C ARG A 70 8.32 -19.87 -11.45
N ASP A 71 9.58 -19.44 -11.33
CA ASP A 71 10.29 -19.20 -10.07
C ASP A 71 10.32 -17.73 -9.64
N ALA A 72 9.62 -16.86 -10.37
CA ALA A 72 9.60 -15.42 -10.12
C ALA A 72 9.10 -15.09 -8.71
N ILE A 73 8.19 -15.91 -8.17
CA ILE A 73 7.52 -15.66 -6.90
C ILE A 73 7.51 -16.89 -6.01
N LEU A 74 7.97 -16.73 -4.77
CA LEU A 74 7.69 -17.68 -3.69
C LEU A 74 6.31 -17.41 -3.08
N GLU A 75 5.38 -18.36 -3.19
CA GLU A 75 4.01 -18.29 -2.63
C GLU A 75 4.01 -17.98 -1.12
N ARG A 76 4.94 -18.58 -0.38
CA ARG A 76 5.10 -18.34 1.06
C ARG A 76 5.49 -16.89 1.37
N ALA A 77 6.26 -16.25 0.49
CA ALA A 77 6.60 -14.84 0.63
C ALA A 77 5.44 -13.90 0.27
N PHE A 78 4.44 -14.40 -0.48
CA PHE A 78 3.20 -13.67 -0.74
C PHE A 78 2.25 -13.66 0.47
N GLY A 79 2.49 -14.51 1.48
CA GLY A 79 1.65 -14.54 2.68
C GLY A 79 0.20 -14.92 2.38
N LEU A 80 -0.01 -15.66 1.30
CA LEU A 80 -1.30 -16.13 0.80
C LEU A 80 -1.70 -17.48 1.42
N TRP A 81 -1.31 -17.73 2.69
CA TRP A 81 -1.80 -18.93 3.37
C TRP A 81 -3.34 -18.84 3.55
N PRO A 82 -4.13 -19.85 3.11
CA PRO A 82 -3.76 -21.19 2.67
C PRO A 82 -4.03 -21.45 1.17
N LEU A 83 -3.20 -20.95 0.26
CA LEU A 83 -3.25 -21.34 -1.15
C LEU A 83 -3.12 -22.86 -1.41
N PRO A 84 -2.33 -23.65 -0.65
CA PRO A 84 -2.26 -25.10 -0.88
C PRO A 84 -3.60 -25.82 -0.77
N LEU A 85 -4.53 -25.31 0.05
CA LEU A 85 -5.90 -25.82 0.16
C LEU A 85 -6.72 -25.58 -1.13
N LEU A 86 -6.45 -24.49 -1.86
CA LEU A 86 -7.08 -24.21 -3.15
C LEU A 86 -6.58 -25.15 -4.26
N PHE A 87 -5.40 -25.75 -4.08
CA PHE A 87 -4.82 -26.75 -5.00
C PHE A 87 -5.03 -28.20 -4.54
N GLY A 88 -5.94 -28.43 -3.57
CA GLY A 88 -6.32 -29.77 -3.13
C GLY A 88 -5.30 -30.47 -2.23
N VAL A 89 -4.29 -29.74 -1.73
CA VAL A 89 -3.34 -30.28 -0.75
C VAL A 89 -3.97 -30.15 0.64
N THR A 90 -4.28 -31.29 1.27
CA THR A 90 -4.77 -31.32 2.65
C THR A 90 -3.59 -31.15 3.61
N PRO A 91 -3.51 -30.05 4.38
CA PRO A 91 -2.46 -29.87 5.36
C PRO A 91 -2.60 -30.89 6.49
N THR A 92 -1.48 -31.29 7.07
CA THR A 92 -1.46 -32.09 8.29
C THR A 92 -2.02 -31.29 9.48
N VAL A 93 -2.38 -31.99 10.55
CA VAL A 93 -2.83 -31.33 11.80
C VAL A 93 -1.75 -30.41 12.36
N GLU A 94 -0.48 -30.83 12.30
CA GLU A 94 0.66 -30.03 12.77
C GLU A 94 0.84 -28.74 11.97
N GLU A 95 0.79 -28.83 10.63
CA GLU A 95 0.86 -27.66 9.75
C GLU A 95 -0.32 -26.71 9.97
N THR A 96 -1.52 -27.27 10.19
CA THR A 96 -2.72 -26.49 10.50
C THR A 96 -2.57 -25.74 11.82
N LEU A 97 -2.10 -26.43 12.87
CA LEU A 97 -1.87 -25.82 14.17
C LEU A 97 -0.80 -24.72 14.09
N ALA A 98 0.34 -24.99 13.44
CA ALA A 98 1.41 -24.02 13.23
C ALA A 98 0.90 -22.77 12.48
N ALA A 99 0.07 -22.95 11.46
CA ALA A 99 -0.55 -21.87 10.73
C ALA A 99 -1.49 -21.03 11.61
N TRP A 100 -2.34 -21.66 12.43
CA TRP A 100 -3.21 -20.96 13.37
C TRP A 100 -2.42 -20.17 14.41
N THR A 101 -1.37 -20.76 14.99
CA THR A 101 -0.49 -20.07 15.93
C THR A 101 0.21 -18.88 15.27
N GLN A 102 0.70 -19.05 14.05
CA GLN A 102 1.30 -17.95 13.29
C GLN A 102 0.29 -16.84 13.00
N TRP A 103 -0.93 -17.20 12.60
CA TRP A 103 -2.01 -16.24 12.33
C TRP A 103 -2.42 -15.48 13.60
N ALA A 104 -2.63 -16.16 14.72
CA ALA A 104 -2.98 -15.55 16.00
C ALA A 104 -1.89 -14.56 16.48
N ARG A 105 -0.62 -14.96 16.38
CA ARG A 105 0.51 -14.05 16.64
C ARG A 105 0.51 -12.86 15.69
N GLY A 106 0.20 -13.08 14.41
CA GLY A 106 0.06 -12.02 13.41
C GLY A 106 -1.04 -11.02 13.77
N VAL A 107 -2.20 -11.49 14.22
CA VAL A 107 -3.29 -10.63 14.73
C VAL A 107 -2.82 -9.81 15.93
N GLY A 108 -2.09 -10.42 16.86
CA GLY A 108 -1.47 -9.69 17.98
C GLY A 108 -0.58 -8.54 17.51
N TRP A 109 0.25 -8.77 16.49
CA TRP A 109 1.06 -7.71 15.87
C TRP A 109 0.23 -6.65 15.16
N VAL A 110 -0.84 -7.01 14.45
CA VAL A 110 -1.75 -6.04 13.82
C VAL A 110 -2.39 -5.13 14.88
N VAL A 111 -2.87 -5.71 15.99
CA VAL A 111 -3.48 -4.94 17.08
C VAL A 111 -2.46 -4.01 17.72
N PHE A 112 -1.26 -4.52 18.02
CA PHE A 112 -0.19 -3.72 18.62
C PHE A 112 0.27 -2.59 17.69
N LEU A 113 0.73 -2.90 16.48
CA LEU A 113 1.24 -1.93 15.51
C LEU A 113 0.16 -0.95 15.06
N GLY A 114 -1.05 -1.45 14.79
CA GLY A 114 -2.20 -0.65 14.37
C GLY A 114 -2.68 0.27 15.46
N GLY A 115 -2.83 -0.23 16.69
CA GLY A 115 -3.22 0.56 17.85
C GLY A 115 -2.22 1.65 18.18
N THR A 116 -0.92 1.34 18.20
CA THR A 116 0.14 2.34 18.43
C THR A 116 0.16 3.39 17.33
N THR A 117 0.12 3.00 16.05
CA THR A 117 0.15 3.95 14.93
C THR A 117 -1.09 4.84 14.92
N TRP A 118 -2.27 4.25 15.09
CA TRP A 118 -3.52 5.00 15.16
C TRP A 118 -3.52 5.96 16.35
N GLY A 119 -3.06 5.53 17.54
CA GLY A 119 -2.95 6.38 18.71
C GLY A 119 -2.02 7.58 18.50
N LEU A 120 -0.88 7.38 17.84
CA LEU A 120 0.05 8.47 17.49
C LEU A 120 -0.58 9.46 16.49
N LEU A 121 -1.27 8.97 15.46
CA LEU A 121 -1.98 9.81 14.49
C LEU A 121 -3.15 10.57 15.13
N ALA A 122 -3.87 9.91 16.02
CA ALA A 122 -4.98 10.52 16.75
C ALA A 122 -4.48 11.64 17.67
N LEU A 123 -3.38 11.39 18.39
CA LEU A 123 -2.72 12.38 19.23
C LEU A 123 -2.18 13.55 18.40
N SER A 124 -1.53 13.29 17.26
CA SER A 124 -1.04 14.37 16.38
C SER A 124 -2.19 15.23 15.85
N GLY A 125 -3.28 14.62 15.39
CA GLY A 125 -4.46 15.36 14.93
C GLY A 125 -5.16 16.15 16.05
N TRP A 126 -5.10 15.64 17.29
CA TRP A 126 -5.64 16.34 18.45
C TRP A 126 -4.80 17.58 18.84
N MET A 127 -3.47 17.48 18.78
CA MET A 127 -2.58 18.62 19.02
C MET A 127 -2.67 19.68 17.92
N ASP A 128 -3.01 19.25 16.71
CA ASP A 128 -2.94 20.06 15.49
C ASP A 128 -4.32 20.48 14.95
N ARG A 129 -5.26 20.78 15.84
CA ARG A 129 -6.67 21.14 15.54
C ARG A 129 -6.86 22.36 14.59
N GLY A 130 -5.78 23.01 14.15
CA GLY A 130 -5.81 24.20 13.29
C GLY A 130 -5.15 24.06 11.90
N SER A 131 -4.42 22.99 11.58
CA SER A 131 -3.53 22.96 10.40
C SER A 131 -4.12 22.38 9.10
N GLY A 132 -5.39 21.95 9.10
CA GLY A 132 -6.06 21.54 7.86
C GLY A 132 -5.86 20.07 7.47
N TRP A 133 -5.94 19.13 8.43
CA TRP A 133 -6.15 17.70 8.17
C TRP A 133 -7.49 17.36 7.44
N THR A 134 -8.22 18.37 6.96
CA THR A 134 -9.60 18.31 6.43
C THR A 134 -9.72 17.72 5.02
N GLY A 135 -8.68 17.07 4.49
CA GLY A 135 -8.57 16.69 3.09
C GLY A 135 -8.93 15.24 2.71
N ILE A 136 -9.06 14.30 3.65
CA ILE A 136 -9.26 12.88 3.30
C ILE A 136 -10.76 12.58 3.14
N ARG A 137 -11.27 12.71 1.90
CA ARG A 137 -12.68 12.42 1.54
C ARG A 137 -12.85 11.08 0.81
N LEU A 138 -12.18 10.02 1.27
CA LEU A 138 -12.35 8.68 0.70
C LEU A 138 -13.33 7.88 1.56
N GLY A 139 -14.20 7.09 0.93
CA GLY A 139 -15.03 6.12 1.65
C GLY A 139 -14.20 4.95 2.21
N PRO A 140 -14.71 4.22 3.22
CA PRO A 140 -14.01 3.06 3.80
C PRO A 140 -13.65 1.99 2.75
N TRP A 141 -14.53 1.76 1.77
CA TRP A 141 -14.28 0.82 0.69
C TRP A 141 -13.20 1.28 -0.30
N ALA A 142 -13.14 2.60 -0.56
CA ALA A 142 -12.08 3.16 -1.38
C ALA A 142 -10.73 2.96 -0.67
N LEU A 143 -10.65 3.20 0.65
CA LEU A 143 -9.44 2.93 1.42
C LEU A 143 -9.07 1.45 1.44
N LEU A 144 -10.03 0.54 1.56
CA LEU A 144 -9.75 -0.90 1.53
C LEU A 144 -9.13 -1.31 0.19
N ARG A 145 -9.70 -0.82 -0.92
CA ARG A 145 -9.14 -1.04 -2.27
C ARG A 145 -7.72 -0.46 -2.39
N GLU A 146 -7.49 0.74 -1.88
CA GLU A 146 -6.16 1.34 -1.88
C GLU A 146 -5.16 0.53 -1.04
N ALA A 147 -5.56 0.04 0.14
CA ALA A 147 -4.75 -0.84 0.96
C ALA A 147 -4.42 -2.14 0.20
N LEU A 148 -5.41 -2.76 -0.46
CA LEU A 148 -5.18 -3.95 -1.28
C LEU A 148 -4.16 -3.70 -2.40
N PHE A 149 -4.27 -2.58 -3.11
CA PHE A 149 -3.33 -2.23 -4.17
C PHE A 149 -1.91 -2.02 -3.63
N HIS A 150 -1.77 -1.26 -2.54
CA HIS A 150 -0.45 -0.98 -1.99
C HIS A 150 0.20 -2.23 -1.40
N GLU A 151 -0.53 -3.02 -0.62
CA GLU A 151 0.04 -4.20 0.04
C GLU A 151 0.34 -5.34 -0.93
N THR A 152 -0.47 -5.53 -1.98
CA THR A 152 -0.18 -6.51 -3.04
C THR A 152 1.05 -6.09 -3.85
N HIS A 153 1.13 -4.82 -4.25
CA HIS A 153 2.29 -4.29 -4.98
C HIS A 153 3.56 -4.35 -4.13
N TRP A 154 3.45 -3.99 -2.85
CA TRP A 154 4.53 -4.06 -1.87
C TRP A 154 5.07 -5.48 -1.71
N MET A 155 4.17 -6.45 -1.56
CA MET A 155 4.52 -7.86 -1.43
C MET A 155 5.22 -8.42 -2.68
N PHE A 156 4.87 -7.92 -3.87
CA PHE A 156 5.62 -8.22 -5.09
C PHE A 156 7.05 -7.63 -5.05
N TYR A 157 7.22 -6.38 -4.60
CA TYR A 157 8.51 -5.67 -4.60
C TYR A 157 9.55 -6.30 -3.70
N ARG A 158 9.12 -6.83 -2.57
CA ARG A 158 10.00 -7.52 -1.63
C ARG A 158 10.33 -8.96 -2.03
N ASN A 159 9.58 -9.58 -2.96
CA ASN A 159 9.72 -11.01 -3.23
C ASN A 159 11.12 -11.40 -3.73
N GLY A 160 11.57 -10.77 -4.82
CA GLY A 160 12.91 -10.99 -5.37
C GLY A 160 14.03 -10.76 -4.34
N PRO A 161 14.05 -9.60 -3.66
CA PRO A 161 14.98 -9.33 -2.58
C PRO A 161 14.95 -10.34 -1.42
N VAL A 162 13.79 -10.83 -0.99
CA VAL A 162 13.67 -11.85 0.07
C VAL A 162 14.31 -13.17 -0.35
N VAL A 163 14.19 -13.55 -1.62
CA VAL A 163 14.87 -14.76 -2.12
C VAL A 163 16.38 -14.58 -2.13
N ALA A 164 16.87 -13.40 -2.51
CA ALA A 164 18.31 -13.17 -2.67
C ALA A 164 19.04 -12.87 -1.36
N LEU A 165 18.39 -12.16 -0.43
CA LEU A 165 19.02 -11.62 0.78
C LEU A 165 18.43 -12.20 2.08
N GLY A 166 17.46 -13.12 1.97
CA GLY A 166 16.70 -13.66 3.09
C GLY A 166 15.57 -12.75 3.57
N PRO A 167 14.70 -13.22 4.49
CA PRO A 167 13.50 -12.50 4.89
C PRO A 167 13.75 -11.10 5.48
N TYR A 168 14.77 -10.97 6.33
CA TYR A 168 15.08 -9.71 7.00
C TYR A 168 15.59 -8.65 6.01
N TRP A 169 16.78 -8.87 5.44
CA TRP A 169 17.40 -7.90 4.53
C TRP A 169 16.63 -7.73 3.22
N GLY A 170 16.00 -8.79 2.72
CA GLY A 170 15.17 -8.70 1.52
C GLY A 170 13.93 -7.84 1.71
N THR A 171 13.28 -7.87 2.87
CA THR A 171 12.15 -6.98 3.15
C THR A 171 12.60 -5.52 3.13
N TRP A 172 13.72 -5.18 3.77
CA TRP A 172 14.24 -3.81 3.76
C TRP A 172 14.75 -3.36 2.39
N ALA A 173 15.40 -4.25 1.63
CA ALA A 173 15.83 -3.96 0.26
C ALA A 173 14.63 -3.72 -0.67
N GLY A 174 13.56 -4.52 -0.54
CA GLY A 174 12.30 -4.26 -1.23
C GLY A 174 11.74 -2.87 -0.92
N LEU A 175 11.81 -2.45 0.36
CA LEU A 175 11.34 -1.12 0.78
C LEU A 175 12.17 -0.04 0.11
N GLY A 176 13.48 -0.24 0.02
CA GLY A 176 14.37 0.64 -0.75
C GLY A 176 13.93 0.81 -2.21
N ILE A 177 13.51 -0.26 -2.87
CA ILE A 177 13.00 -0.21 -4.25
C ILE A 177 11.69 0.59 -4.32
N ALA A 178 10.75 0.35 -3.41
CA ALA A 178 9.49 1.09 -3.36
C ALA A 178 9.72 2.60 -3.09
N LEU A 179 10.66 2.93 -2.21
CA LEU A 179 11.06 4.32 -1.93
C LEU A 179 11.74 4.97 -3.13
N LEU A 180 12.58 4.24 -3.86
CA LEU A 180 13.20 4.73 -5.09
C LEU A 180 12.14 5.06 -6.16
N GLU A 181 11.20 4.15 -6.38
CA GLU A 181 10.06 4.43 -7.28
C GLU A 181 9.29 5.67 -6.85
N ALA A 182 8.95 5.78 -5.56
CA ALA A 182 8.24 6.95 -5.03
C ALA A 182 9.04 8.24 -5.20
N ALA A 183 10.37 8.21 -5.00
CA ALA A 183 11.26 9.35 -5.18
C ALA A 183 11.33 9.79 -6.66
N LEU A 184 11.30 8.83 -7.60
CA LEU A 184 11.31 9.09 -9.04
C LEU A 184 9.95 9.56 -9.57
N ASN A 185 8.87 9.33 -8.84
CA ASN A 185 7.52 9.75 -9.22
C ASN A 185 7.28 11.26 -8.95
N PRO A 186 7.00 12.08 -9.99
CA PRO A 186 6.79 13.52 -9.83
C PRO A 186 5.55 13.89 -8.99
N TRP A 187 4.51 13.05 -8.98
CA TRP A 187 3.30 13.29 -8.21
C TRP A 187 3.57 13.20 -6.70
N TRP A 188 4.40 12.25 -6.27
CA TRP A 188 4.83 12.11 -4.87
C TRP A 188 5.62 13.33 -4.41
N ARG A 189 6.58 13.80 -5.24
CA ARG A 189 7.34 15.01 -4.94
C ARG A 189 6.44 16.24 -4.80
N ARG A 190 5.45 16.39 -5.69
CA ARG A 190 4.46 17.47 -5.62
C ARG A 190 3.61 17.38 -4.36
N ALA A 191 3.08 16.20 -4.05
CA ALA A 191 2.18 15.99 -2.92
C ALA A 191 2.87 16.25 -1.56
N LEU A 192 4.17 15.97 -1.44
CA LEU A 192 4.96 16.35 -0.26
C LEU A 192 5.18 17.86 -0.16
N GLY A 193 5.25 18.57 -1.29
CA GLY A 193 5.38 20.02 -1.35
C GLY A 193 4.08 20.76 -1.02
N GLU A 194 2.93 20.18 -1.33
CA GLU A 194 1.62 20.80 -1.15
C GLU A 194 1.02 20.57 0.25
N PRO A 195 0.77 21.62 1.06
CA PRO A 195 0.27 21.48 2.43
C PRO A 195 -1.01 20.66 2.54
N GLY A 196 -1.94 20.78 1.58
CA GLY A 196 -3.20 20.04 1.60
C GLY A 196 -3.08 18.54 1.33
N GLN A 197 -2.03 18.09 0.63
CA GLN A 197 -1.80 16.67 0.31
C GLN A 197 -0.76 16.01 1.22
N ARG A 198 0.09 16.81 1.87
CA ARG A 198 1.21 16.35 2.69
C ARG A 198 0.78 15.37 3.80
N PRO A 199 -0.28 15.59 4.61
CA PRO A 199 -0.62 14.69 5.70
C PRO A 199 -0.92 13.26 5.23
N LEU A 200 -1.78 13.11 4.21
CA LEU A 200 -2.10 11.80 3.63
C LEU A 200 -0.86 11.14 3.03
N THR A 201 -0.01 11.92 2.39
CA THR A 201 1.23 11.43 1.79
C THR A 201 2.19 10.91 2.87
N LEU A 202 2.34 11.62 3.98
CA LEU A 202 3.17 11.20 5.11
C LEU A 202 2.62 9.94 5.79
N ILE A 203 1.30 9.80 5.94
CA ILE A 203 0.69 8.56 6.45
C ILE A 203 1.06 7.40 5.54
N ARG A 204 0.95 7.55 4.21
CA ARG A 204 1.32 6.48 3.26
C ARG A 204 2.81 6.13 3.35
N VAL A 205 3.69 7.12 3.50
CA VAL A 205 5.12 6.88 3.73
C VAL A 205 5.34 6.10 5.02
N ALA A 206 4.66 6.46 6.11
CA ALA A 206 4.77 5.78 7.40
C ALA A 206 4.19 4.36 7.38
N MET A 207 3.18 4.10 6.54
CA MET A 207 2.64 2.75 6.34
C MET A 207 3.65 1.78 5.73
N ALA A 208 4.54 2.24 4.85
CA ALA A 208 5.50 1.35 4.17
C ALA A 208 6.45 0.60 5.14
N PRO A 209 7.15 1.26 6.10
CA PRO A 209 7.93 0.54 7.11
C PRO A 209 7.04 -0.24 8.08
N LEU A 210 5.84 0.25 8.41
CA LEU A 210 4.90 -0.48 9.28
C LEU A 210 4.49 -1.83 8.66
N SER A 211 4.10 -1.81 7.38
CA SER A 211 3.80 -3.01 6.61
C SER A 211 5.03 -3.90 6.48
N SER A 212 6.22 -3.34 6.25
CA SER A 212 7.49 -4.09 6.24
C SER A 212 7.71 -4.85 7.55
N PHE A 213 7.55 -4.19 8.70
CA PHE A 213 7.65 -4.81 10.02
C PHE A 213 6.61 -5.91 10.21
N LEU A 214 5.34 -5.65 9.90
CA LEU A 214 4.30 -6.67 10.02
C LEU A 214 4.62 -7.90 9.16
N TYR A 215 5.10 -7.69 7.94
CA TYR A 215 5.47 -8.77 7.05
C TYR A 215 6.65 -9.61 7.57
N LEU A 216 7.62 -9.00 8.26
CA LEU A 216 8.69 -9.75 8.95
C LEU A 216 8.13 -10.65 10.05
N GLN A 217 7.07 -10.22 10.74
CA GLN A 217 6.49 -10.96 11.87
C GLN A 217 5.45 -12.01 11.47
N ALA A 218 4.56 -11.66 10.56
CA ALA A 218 3.38 -12.45 10.23
C ALA A 218 3.47 -13.08 8.83
N SER A 219 4.18 -12.44 7.89
CA SER A 219 4.21 -12.80 6.47
C SER A 219 2.82 -13.14 5.93
N ASN A 220 1.86 -12.22 6.11
CA ASN A 220 0.46 -12.44 5.75
C ASN A 220 -0.12 -11.20 5.07
N LEU A 221 -0.53 -11.33 3.80
CA LEU A 221 -1.05 -10.23 2.99
C LEU A 221 -2.35 -9.66 3.57
N TRP A 222 -3.27 -10.52 4.00
CA TRP A 222 -4.56 -10.09 4.51
C TRP A 222 -4.42 -9.27 5.79
N LEU A 223 -3.56 -9.72 6.71
CA LEU A 223 -3.26 -8.97 7.92
C LEU A 223 -2.64 -7.59 7.61
N ALA A 224 -1.77 -7.50 6.59
CA ALA A 224 -1.21 -6.24 6.15
C ALA A 224 -2.26 -5.31 5.53
N VAL A 225 -3.15 -5.85 4.68
CA VAL A 225 -4.28 -5.11 4.11
C VAL A 225 -5.19 -4.57 5.21
N PHE A 226 -5.56 -5.40 6.19
CA PHE A 226 -6.40 -4.98 7.30
C PHE A 226 -5.72 -3.95 8.21
N LEU A 227 -4.43 -4.11 8.49
CA LEU A 227 -3.65 -3.11 9.23
C LEU A 227 -3.67 -1.76 8.51
N HIS A 228 -3.32 -1.75 7.23
CA HIS A 228 -3.26 -0.54 6.41
C HIS A 228 -4.63 0.14 6.31
N TRP A 229 -5.66 -0.63 5.96
CA TRP A 229 -7.03 -0.13 5.89
C TRP A 229 -7.51 0.41 7.24
N GLY A 230 -7.31 -0.35 8.32
CA GLY A 230 -7.75 0.03 9.66
C GLY A 230 -7.10 1.32 10.16
N VAL A 231 -5.79 1.46 9.99
CA VAL A 231 -5.06 2.68 10.39
C VAL A 231 -5.52 3.89 9.58
N THR A 232 -5.59 3.77 8.24
CA THR A 232 -5.97 4.89 7.36
C THR A 232 -7.42 5.29 7.54
N TRP A 233 -8.34 4.33 7.70
CA TRP A 233 -9.75 4.59 7.97
C TRP A 233 -9.94 5.19 9.36
N GLY A 234 -9.29 4.64 10.37
CA GLY A 234 -9.34 5.16 11.73
C GLY A 234 -8.82 6.59 11.83
N ALA A 235 -7.73 6.93 11.13
CA ALA A 235 -7.20 8.29 11.09
C ALA A 235 -8.21 9.28 10.47
N MET A 236 -8.84 8.89 9.35
CA MET A 236 -9.87 9.70 8.70
C MET A 236 -11.14 9.86 9.55
N ALA A 237 -11.60 8.77 10.17
CA ALA A 237 -12.76 8.80 11.06
C ALA A 237 -12.51 9.74 12.24
N TRP A 238 -11.31 9.70 12.82
CA TRP A 238 -10.88 10.58 13.89
C TRP A 238 -10.86 12.05 13.47
N THR A 239 -10.26 12.39 12.32
CA THR A 239 -10.23 13.78 11.84
C THR A 239 -11.63 14.31 11.53
N ASN A 240 -12.50 13.47 10.96
CA ASN A 240 -13.89 13.83 10.70
C ASN A 240 -14.68 14.04 11.99
N TRP A 241 -14.42 13.25 13.02
CA TRP A 241 -15.02 13.41 14.35
C TRP A 241 -14.55 14.72 14.99
N LEU A 242 -13.24 15.00 15.02
CA LEU A 242 -12.69 16.24 15.56
C LEU A 242 -13.27 17.48 14.88
N ALA A 243 -13.45 17.46 13.54
CA ALA A 243 -14.02 18.56 12.79
C ALA A 243 -15.50 18.84 13.13
N ARG A 244 -16.25 17.85 13.64
CA ARG A 244 -17.65 18.00 14.07
C ARG A 244 -17.78 18.49 15.50
N CYS A 245 -16.74 18.37 16.32
CA CYS A 245 -16.74 18.85 17.70
C CYS A 245 -16.42 20.35 17.73
N PRO A 246 -17.38 21.23 18.09
CA PRO A 246 -17.11 22.65 18.19
C PRO A 246 -16.05 22.90 19.26
N ALA A 247 -14.93 23.53 18.88
CA ALA A 247 -13.84 23.89 19.79
C ALA A 247 -14.22 24.91 20.89
N HIS A 248 -15.48 25.35 20.93
CA HIS A 248 -15.92 26.57 21.61
C HIS A 248 -16.48 26.39 23.04
N GLN A 249 -16.33 25.22 23.68
CA GLN A 249 -16.86 25.00 25.04
C GLN A 249 -15.84 24.56 26.10
N ILE A 250 -14.55 24.37 25.77
CA ILE A 250 -13.58 23.80 26.73
C ILE A 250 -12.68 24.87 27.37
N CYS A 251 -12.66 26.13 26.89
CA CYS A 251 -11.79 27.19 27.42
C CYS A 251 -12.53 28.41 28.01
N SER A 252 -13.77 28.25 28.50
CA SER A 252 -14.49 29.33 29.20
C SER A 252 -14.95 28.95 30.62
N LYS A 253 -14.11 28.25 31.38
CA LYS A 253 -14.21 28.16 32.84
C LYS A 253 -12.84 28.20 33.47
#